data_AF-B8R957-F1
#
_entry.id   AF-B8R957-F1
#
_cell.length_a   1.000
_cell.length_b   1.000
_cell.length_c   1.000
_cell.angle_alpha   90.00
_cell.angle_beta   90.00
_cell.angle_gamma   90.00
#
_symmetry.space_group_name_H-M   'P 1'
#
loop_
_entity.id
_entity.type
_entity.pdbx_description
1 polymer ?
#
loop_
_entity_poly.entity_id
_entity_poly.type
_entity_poly.pdbx_seq_one_letter_code
_entity_poly.pdbx_strand_id
1 'polypeptide(L)'
;MKAETINPDLTVDEIMRRWPATIRVFLTFRMGCVGCPIGGFHTLWHACEEHGIDPGGVLEALDAAVRRAPPQPLPSATPTSLCGSSNTMR
;
A
#
# COMPACT_ATOMS: atom_id res chain seq x y z
N MET A 1 23.37 6.38 6.20
CA MET A 1 22.05 5.77 6.50
C MET A 1 21.60 4.98 5.28
N LYS A 2 21.29 3.69 5.40
CA LYS A 2 20.86 2.86 4.27
C LYS A 2 19.45 3.30 3.88
N ALA A 3 19.25 3.62 2.62
CA ALA A 3 17.91 3.70 2.05
C ALA A 3 17.31 2.32 2.20
N GLU A 4 16.23 2.17 2.93
CA GLU A 4 15.49 0.93 2.90
C GLU A 4 14.76 0.92 1.56
N THR A 5 15.38 0.27 0.57
CA THR A 5 14.81 0.09 -0.76
C THR A 5 13.53 -0.71 -0.63
N ILE A 6 12.42 -0.19 -1.15
CA ILE A 6 11.15 -0.91 -1.16
C ILE A 6 11.31 -2.20 -1.95
N ASN A 7 10.95 -3.33 -1.33
CA ASN A 7 10.97 -4.62 -2.00
C ASN A 7 9.78 -4.70 -2.99
N PRO A 8 10.01 -4.90 -4.31
CA PRO A 8 8.96 -5.02 -5.30
C PRO A 8 8.09 -6.29 -5.18
N ASP A 9 8.52 -7.27 -4.38
CA ASP A 9 7.72 -8.46 -4.06
C ASP A 9 6.62 -8.16 -3.04
N LEU A 10 6.67 -7.00 -2.35
CA LEU A 10 5.60 -6.59 -1.45
C LEU A 10 4.33 -6.26 -2.24
N THR A 11 3.20 -6.56 -1.63
CA THR A 11 1.90 -6.16 -2.16
C THR A 11 1.75 -4.64 -2.14
N VAL A 12 1.03 -4.11 -3.11
CA VAL A 12 0.74 -2.67 -3.16
C VAL A 12 -0.01 -2.23 -1.89
N ASP A 13 -0.92 -3.06 -1.35
CA ASP A 13 -1.61 -2.78 -0.09
C ASP A 13 -0.65 -2.67 1.10
N GLU A 14 0.30 -3.59 1.23
CA GLU A 14 1.28 -3.56 2.31
C GLU A 14 2.19 -2.32 2.23
N ILE A 15 2.63 -1.96 1.03
CA ILE A 15 3.42 -0.74 0.80
C ILE A 15 2.61 0.51 1.20
N MET A 16 1.35 0.61 0.76
CA MET A 16 0.50 1.76 1.08
C MET A 16 0.18 1.85 2.59
N ARG A 17 -0.01 0.72 3.26
CA ARG A 17 -0.26 0.70 4.72
C ARG A 17 0.97 1.06 5.55
N ARG A 18 2.15 0.56 5.15
CA ARG A 18 3.41 0.85 5.84
C ARG A 18 3.92 2.25 5.52
N TRP A 19 3.61 2.78 4.33
CA TRP A 19 4.00 4.11 3.89
C TRP A 19 2.88 4.82 3.10
N PRO A 20 1.91 5.48 3.74
CA PRO A 20 0.80 6.15 3.04
C PRO A 20 1.24 7.26 2.09
N ALA A 21 2.43 7.83 2.30
CA ALA A 21 3.01 8.80 1.37
C ALA A 21 3.19 8.22 -0.04
N THR A 22 3.34 6.89 -0.17
CA THR A 22 3.46 6.19 -1.46
C THR A 22 2.16 6.16 -2.26
N ILE A 23 0.99 6.35 -1.63
CA ILE A 23 -0.31 6.39 -2.32
C ILE A 23 -0.30 7.44 -3.44
N ARG A 24 0.35 8.59 -3.20
CA ARG A 24 0.47 9.67 -4.20
C ARG A 24 1.33 9.26 -5.40
N VAL A 25 2.32 8.38 -5.19
CA VAL A 25 3.15 7.82 -6.26
C VAL A 25 2.29 6.94 -7.15
N PHE A 26 1.57 5.98 -6.58
CA PHE A 26 0.67 5.09 -7.32
C PHE A 26 -0.39 5.84 -8.14
N LEU A 27 -0.97 6.90 -7.57
CA LEU A 27 -1.92 7.77 -8.28
C LEU A 27 -1.27 8.54 -9.44
N THR A 28 -0.01 8.97 -9.29
CA THR A 28 0.75 9.67 -10.34
C THR A 28 1.04 8.75 -11.52
N PHE A 29 1.41 7.50 -11.23
CA PHE A 29 1.62 6.45 -12.23
C PHE A 29 0.31 5.85 -12.78
N ARG A 30 -0.85 6.39 -12.40
CA ARG A 30 -2.19 5.94 -12.85
C ARG A 30 -2.44 4.44 -12.60
N MET A 31 -1.81 3.86 -11.58
CA MET A 31 -2.09 2.49 -11.19
C MET A 31 -3.50 2.40 -10.60
N GLY A 32 -4.40 1.74 -11.33
CA GLY A 32 -5.83 1.62 -10.98
C GLY A 32 -6.10 0.76 -9.74
N CYS A 33 -5.06 0.15 -9.18
CA CYS A 33 -5.13 -0.72 -8.00
C CYS A 33 -5.49 0.05 -6.72
N VAL A 34 -5.28 1.37 -6.68
CA VAL A 34 -5.56 2.23 -5.50
C VAL A 34 -7.07 2.41 -5.33
N GLY A 35 -7.72 1.50 -4.62
CA GLY A 35 -9.14 1.57 -4.28
C GLY A 35 -9.99 0.41 -4.83
N CYS A 36 -9.41 -0.51 -5.59
CA CYS A 36 -10.09 -1.77 -5.90
C CYS A 36 -9.96 -2.72 -4.70
N PRO A 37 -11.05 -3.23 -4.09
CA PRO A 37 -10.98 -4.14 -2.95
C PRO A 37 -10.28 -5.47 -3.27
N ILE A 38 -10.13 -5.80 -4.56
CA ILE A 38 -9.39 -6.95 -5.08
C ILE A 38 -7.96 -6.55 -5.52
N GLY A 39 -7.73 -5.26 -5.79
CA GLY A 39 -6.45 -4.74 -6.31
C GLY A 39 -5.33 -4.66 -5.29
N GLY A 40 -5.61 -4.84 -4.00
CA GLY A 40 -4.62 -4.82 -2.92
C GLY A 40 -3.72 -6.06 -2.86
N PHE A 41 -4.02 -7.12 -3.62
CA PHE A 41 -3.29 -8.40 -3.54
C PHE A 41 -2.16 -8.55 -4.56
N HIS A 42 -2.04 -7.64 -5.54
CA HIS A 42 -0.95 -7.71 -6.52
C HIS A 42 0.35 -7.20 -5.90
N THR A 43 1.46 -7.86 -6.21
CA THR A 43 2.79 -7.32 -5.93
C THR A 43 3.03 -6.07 -6.76
N LEU A 44 3.95 -5.21 -6.30
CA LEU A 44 4.36 -4.04 -7.09
C LEU A 44 4.84 -4.47 -8.49
N TRP A 45 5.59 -5.57 -8.58
CA TRP A 45 6.03 -6.13 -9.85
C TRP A 45 4.87 -6.46 -10.80
N HIS A 46 3.89 -7.22 -10.33
CA HIS A 46 2.75 -7.62 -11.14
C HIS A 46 1.90 -6.41 -11.58
N ALA A 47 1.71 -5.43 -10.68
CA ALA A 47 1.02 -4.19 -11.02
C ALA A 47 1.76 -3.40 -12.12
N CYS A 48 3.10 -3.35 -12.08
CA CYS A 48 3.90 -2.72 -13.12
C CYS A 48 3.77 -3.46 -14.46
N GLU A 49 3.84 -4.80 -14.47
CA GLU A 49 3.68 -5.60 -15.68
C GLU A 49 2.29 -5.45 -16.31
N GLU A 50 1.22 -5.53 -15.51
CA GLU A 50 -0.17 -5.43 -15.97
C GLU A 50 -0.49 -4.05 -16.56
N HIS A 51 0.13 -3.00 -16.01
CA HIS A 51 -0.05 -1.62 -16.47
C HIS A 51 1.00 -1.15 -17.50
N GLY A 52 1.99 -1.99 -17.84
CA GLY A 52 3.07 -1.63 -18.77
C GLY A 52 3.95 -0.47 -18.27
N ILE A 53 4.14 -0.36 -16.95
CA ILE A 53 4.91 0.70 -16.31
C ILE A 53 6.31 0.19 -15.99
N ASP A 54 7.33 1.03 -16.18
CA ASP A 54 8.70 0.70 -15.78
C ASP A 54 8.81 0.57 -14.24
N PRO A 55 9.15 -0.62 -13.70
CA PRO A 55 9.30 -0.82 -12.27
C PRO A 55 10.45 0.02 -11.69
N GLY A 56 11.48 0.35 -12.47
CA GLY A 56 12.61 1.16 -12.03
C GLY A 56 12.18 2.56 -11.60
N GLY A 57 11.45 3.27 -12.46
CA GLY A 57 10.95 4.62 -12.16
C GLY A 57 9.94 4.66 -11.00
N VAL A 58 9.14 3.61 -10.83
CA VAL A 58 8.20 3.52 -9.70
C VAL A 58 8.95 3.32 -8.39
N LEU A 59 9.92 2.40 -8.34
CA LEU A 59 10.74 2.14 -7.16
C LEU A 59 11.48 3.40 -6.70
N GLU A 60 12.07 4.16 -7.62
CA GLU A 60 12.76 5.41 -7.29
C GLU A 60 11.81 6.44 -6.68
N ALA A 61 10.61 6.60 -7.26
CA ALA A 61 9.61 7.52 -6.75
C ALA A 61 9.06 7.09 -5.37
N LEU A 62 8.91 5.78 -5.16
CA LEU A 62 8.50 5.21 -3.88
C LEU A 62 9.56 5.46 -2.79
N ASP A 63 10.83 5.18 -3.08
CA ASP A 63 11.95 5.44 -2.16
C ASP A 63 12.05 6.93 -1.80
N ALA A 64 11.83 7.83 -2.76
CA ALA A 64 11.78 9.27 -2.51
C ALA A 64 10.62 9.66 -1.58
N ALA A 65 9.44 9.04 -1.74
CA ALA A 65 8.30 9.27 -0.87
C ALA A 65 8.53 8.77 0.57
N VAL A 66 9.15 7.60 0.73
CA VAL A 66 9.51 7.04 2.05
C VAL A 66 10.54 7.90 2.78
N ARG A 67 11.54 8.43 2.07
CA ARG A 67 12.51 9.35 2.69
C ARG A 67 11.87 10.62 3.24
N ARG A 68 10.74 11.04 2.66
CA ARG A 68 9.99 12.22 3.08
C ARG A 68 9.05 11.95 4.26
N ALA A 69 8.63 10.69 4.46
CA ALA A 69 7.72 10.30 5.53
C ALA A 69 8.12 8.92 6.11
N PRO A 70 8.50 8.84 7.40
CA PRO A 70 8.97 7.59 7.98
C PRO A 70 7.89 6.49 7.96
N PRO A 71 8.28 5.20 7.94
CA PRO A 71 7.35 4.09 8.03
C PRO A 71 6.50 4.22 9.28
N GLN A 72 5.20 4.01 9.13
CA GLN A 72 4.31 3.84 10.26
C GLN A 72 4.18 2.36 10.59
N PRO A 73 4.06 1.99 11.89
CA PRO A 73 3.79 0.62 12.26
C PRO A 73 2.51 0.14 11.58
N LEU A 74 2.57 -0.99 10.89
CA LEU A 74 1.36 -1.63 10.35
C LEU A 74 0.42 -1.90 11.53
N PRO A 75 -0.86 -1.47 11.47
CA PRO A 75 -1.81 -1.87 12.50
C PRO A 75 -1.92 -3.40 12.41
N SER A 76 -1.43 -4.09 13.43
CA SER A 76 -1.62 -5.54 13.58
C SER A 76 -3.10 -5.79 13.36
N ALA A 77 -3.44 -6.61 12.36
CA ALA A 77 -4.81 -6.92 12.00
C ALA A 77 -5.52 -7.55 13.20
N THR A 78 -6.07 -6.73 14.09
CA THR A 78 -7.06 -7.18 15.04
C THR A 78 -8.33 -7.37 14.24
N PRO A 79 -8.92 -8.57 14.18
CA PRO A 79 -10.29 -8.67 13.73
C PRO A 79 -11.08 -7.76 14.65
N THR A 80 -11.72 -6.72 14.10
CA THR A 80 -12.72 -5.95 14.82
C THR A 80 -13.89 -6.90 15.11
N SER A 81 -13.74 -7.71 16.16
CA SER A 81 -14.82 -8.32 16.87
C SER A 81 -15.55 -7.19 17.56
N LEU A 82 -16.61 -6.69 16.94
CA LEU A 82 -17.71 -5.94 17.55
C LEU A 82 -18.92 -6.05 16.60
N CYS A 83 -19.30 -7.29 16.29
CA CYS A 83 -20.64 -7.59 15.82
C CYS A 83 -21.57 -7.55 17.05
N GLY A 84 -22.49 -6.59 17.08
CA GLY A 84 -23.72 -6.68 17.87
C GLY A 84 -23.67 -6.12 19.29
N SER A 85 -23.61 -4.79 19.43
CA SER A 85 -24.14 -4.15 20.64
C SER A 85 -25.64 -4.41 20.76
N SER A 86 -26.03 -4.78 21.97
CA SER A 86 -27.37 -4.87 22.56
C SER A 86 -28.48 -4.06 21.88
N ASN A 87 -29.64 -4.69 21.67
CA ASN A 87 -30.91 -3.97 21.75
C ASN A 87 -31.77 -4.53 22.89
N THR A 88 -31.90 -3.71 23.93
CA THR A 88 -32.85 -3.82 25.02
C THR A 88 -34.23 -3.41 24.52
N MET A 89 -35.22 -4.29 24.61
CA MET A 89 -36.66 -3.97 24.59
C MET A 89 -37.26 -4.87 25.68
N ARG A 90 -37.65 -4.38 26.86
CA ARG A 90 -38.93 -3.70 27.14
C ARG A 90 -40.09 -4.27 26.35
#